data_AF-A0A3D3BTQ9-F1
#
_entry.id   AF-A0A3D3BTQ9-F1
#
_cell.length_a   1.000
_cell.length_b   1.000
_cell.length_c   1.000
_cell.angle_alpha   90.00
_cell.angle_beta   90.00
_cell.angle_gamma   90.00
#
_symmetry.space_group_name_H-M   'P 1'
#
loop_
_entity.id
_entity.type
_entity.pdbx_description
1 polymer ?
#
loop_
_entity_poly.entity_id
_entity_poly.type
_entity_poly.pdbx_seq_one_letter_code
_entity_poly.pdbx_strand_id
1 'polypeptide(L)'
;MAEIDGLIAREILDSRGNPTVEVEVLLDDDTVARAAVPSGASTGAFEAMERRDGGDRYLGKGVQDAVRAVEEEIAPELLGLEASDQRGVDTAMLDLDATPNKSRLGANAILGVSLAVAL
;
A
#
# COMPACT_ATOMS: atom_id res chain seq x y z
N MET A 1 -14.05 -1.22 18.32
CA MET A 1 -12.70 -1.72 18.06
C MET A 1 -12.94 -2.82 17.07
N ALA A 2 -12.47 -2.56 15.87
CA ALA A 2 -12.83 -3.29 14.68
C ALA A 2 -11.53 -3.80 14.08
N GLU A 3 -11.51 -5.08 13.79
CA GLU A 3 -10.34 -5.79 13.29
C GLU A 3 -10.34 -5.75 11.77
N ILE A 4 -9.15 -5.76 11.16
CA ILE A 4 -9.00 -5.84 9.72
C ILE A 4 -9.46 -7.24 9.28
N ASP A 5 -10.55 -7.29 8.49
CA ASP A 5 -11.13 -8.53 7.94
C ASP A 5 -10.71 -8.75 6.48
N GLY A 6 -10.37 -7.68 5.77
CA GLY A 6 -9.90 -7.79 4.39
C GLY A 6 -9.14 -6.56 3.89
N LEU A 7 -8.22 -6.82 2.96
CA LEU A 7 -7.50 -5.80 2.20
C LEU A 7 -7.48 -6.19 0.73
N ILE A 8 -7.86 -5.27 -0.14
CA ILE A 8 -7.73 -5.42 -1.59
C ILE A 8 -7.06 -4.20 -2.20
N ALA A 9 -6.33 -4.40 -3.29
CA ALA A 9 -5.63 -3.32 -3.98
C ALA A 9 -5.92 -3.33 -5.48
N ARG A 10 -5.78 -2.16 -6.11
CA ARG A 10 -5.97 -2.03 -7.55
C ARG A 10 -5.08 -0.94 -8.14
N GLU A 11 -4.68 -1.17 -9.39
CA GLU A 11 -4.01 -0.17 -10.21
C GLU A 11 -5.05 0.81 -10.76
N ILE A 12 -4.93 2.09 -10.39
CA ILE A 12 -5.73 3.19 -10.94
C ILE A 12 -4.82 4.23 -11.61
N LEU A 13 -5.38 5.29 -12.18
CA LEU A 13 -4.61 6.37 -12.80
C LEU A 13 -4.62 7.64 -11.94
N ASP A 14 -3.45 8.26 -11.81
CA ASP A 14 -3.29 9.57 -11.18
C ASP A 14 -3.76 10.71 -12.11
N SER A 15 -3.69 11.96 -11.61
CA SER A 15 -4.07 13.16 -12.37
C SER A 15 -3.21 13.44 -13.62
N ARG A 16 -2.09 12.75 -13.79
CA ARG A 16 -1.18 12.82 -14.94
C ARG A 16 -1.31 11.60 -15.86
N GLY A 17 -2.24 10.69 -15.58
CA GLY A 17 -2.44 9.45 -16.32
C GLY A 17 -1.37 8.38 -16.08
N ASN A 18 -0.55 8.47 -15.02
CA ASN A 18 0.35 7.38 -14.65
C ASN A 18 -0.35 6.42 -13.67
N PRO A 19 0.00 5.13 -13.70
CA PRO A 19 -0.49 4.18 -12.71
C PRO A 19 -0.13 4.56 -11.27
N THR A 20 -1.06 4.33 -10.35
CA THR A 20 -0.85 4.38 -8.90
C THR A 20 -1.72 3.34 -8.19
N VAL A 21 -1.46 3.11 -6.90
CA VAL A 21 -2.14 2.11 -6.08
C VAL A 21 -3.31 2.77 -5.34
N GLU A 22 -4.45 2.11 -5.39
CA GLU A 22 -5.57 2.32 -4.49
C GLU A 22 -5.77 1.08 -3.63
N VAL A 23 -5.91 1.27 -2.32
CA VAL A 23 -6.16 0.21 -1.34
C VAL A 23 -7.51 0.44 -0.70
N GLU A 24 -8.24 -0.65 -0.48
CA GLU A 24 -9.50 -0.67 0.26
C GLU A 24 -9.38 -1.67 1.40
N VAL A 25 -9.80 -1.24 2.59
CA VAL A 25 -9.89 -2.07 3.80
C VAL A 25 -11.35 -2.38 4.10
N LEU A 26 -11.59 -3.61 4.54
CA LEU A 26 -12.83 -4.07 5.14
C LEU A 26 -12.53 -4.42 6.60
N LEU A 27 -13.33 -3.91 7.52
CA LEU A 27 -13.29 -4.28 8.93
C LEU A 27 -14.40 -5.28 9.26
N ASP A 28 -14.25 -5.98 10.38
CA ASP A 28 -15.19 -6.99 10.87
C ASP A 28 -16.58 -6.43 11.29
N ASP A 29 -16.69 -5.10 11.40
CA ASP A 29 -17.94 -4.38 11.65
C ASP A 29 -18.61 -3.83 10.37
N ASP A 30 -18.21 -4.34 9.20
CA ASP A 30 -18.63 -3.94 7.85
C ASP A 30 -18.18 -2.52 7.43
N THR A 31 -17.33 -1.85 8.20
CA THR A 31 -16.72 -0.57 7.78
C THR A 31 -15.81 -0.80 6.58
N VAL A 32 -15.97 0.04 5.54
CA VAL A 32 -15.13 0.04 4.35
C VAL A 32 -14.54 1.42 4.14
N ALA A 33 -13.21 1.47 4.00
CA ALA A 33 -12.48 2.70 3.73
C ALA A 33 -11.44 2.48 2.63
N ARG A 34 -11.08 3.57 1.95
CA ARG A 34 -10.28 3.50 0.72
C ARG A 34 -9.37 4.70 0.60
N ALA A 35 -8.13 4.43 0.20
CA ALA A 35 -7.12 5.46 -0.06
C ALA A 35 -6.38 5.19 -1.36
N ALA A 36 -6.16 6.25 -2.13
CA ALA A 36 -5.28 6.25 -3.30
C ALA A 36 -4.00 7.02 -2.99
N VAL A 37 -2.86 6.47 -3.40
CA VAL A 37 -1.56 7.07 -3.09
C VAL A 37 -1.16 8.06 -4.19
N PRO A 38 -0.77 9.30 -3.86
CA PRO A 38 -0.26 10.23 -4.87
C PRO A 38 1.07 9.72 -5.42
N SER A 39 1.28 9.88 -6.73
CA SER A 39 2.56 9.54 -7.36
C SER A 39 3.59 10.65 -7.18
N GLY A 40 4.72 10.31 -6.57
CA GLY A 40 5.87 11.20 -6.48
C GLY A 40 6.72 11.18 -7.75
N ALA A 41 7.55 12.21 -7.92
CA ALA A 41 8.74 12.13 -8.77
C ALA A 41 9.95 12.04 -7.83
N SER A 42 10.11 10.89 -7.15
CA SER A 42 11.18 10.72 -6.17
C SER A 42 12.54 10.70 -6.89
N THR A 43 13.39 11.66 -6.56
CA THR A 43 14.78 11.75 -7.07
C THR A 43 15.82 11.75 -5.94
N GLY A 44 15.37 11.70 -4.68
CA GLY A 44 16.25 11.67 -3.52
C GLY A 44 16.77 10.26 -3.23
N ALA A 45 18.09 10.11 -3.10
CA ALA A 45 18.73 8.82 -2.80
C ALA A 45 18.34 8.21 -1.44
N PHE A 46 17.70 8.99 -0.56
CA PHE A 46 17.29 8.60 0.78
C PHE A 46 15.76 8.63 0.98
N GLU A 47 15.01 8.84 -0.10
CA GLU A 47 13.55 8.83 -0.05
C GLU A 47 13.00 7.40 -0.03
N ALA A 48 11.78 7.26 0.48
CA ALA A 48 11.06 6.00 0.41
C ALA A 48 10.77 5.65 -1.06
N MET A 49 11.01 4.40 -1.44
CA MET A 49 10.99 3.98 -2.83
C MET A 49 9.62 3.45 -3.24
N GLU A 50 8.96 4.11 -4.19
CA GLU A 50 7.78 3.55 -4.84
C GLU A 50 8.17 2.30 -5.65
N ARG A 51 7.39 1.23 -5.53
CA ARG A 51 7.56 0.02 -6.33
C ARG A 51 6.82 0.19 -7.67
N ARG A 52 7.60 0.14 -8.75
CA ARG A 52 7.16 0.27 -10.14
C ARG A 52 7.57 -1.00 -10.90
N ASP A 53 6.73 -1.45 -11.83
CA ASP A 53 6.90 -2.73 -12.54
C ASP A 53 8.09 -2.70 -13.52
N GLY A 54 8.44 -1.53 -14.06
CA GLY A 54 9.30 -1.44 -15.23
C GLY A 54 8.64 -2.03 -16.48
N GLY A 55 9.45 -2.36 -17.50
CA GLY A 55 8.97 -2.95 -18.76
C GLY A 55 8.17 -1.98 -19.65
N ASP A 56 7.34 -2.53 -20.54
CA ASP A 56 6.72 -1.77 -21.63
C ASP A 56 5.39 -1.09 -21.25
N ARG A 57 4.66 -1.64 -20.26
CA ARG A 57 3.36 -1.08 -19.84
C ARG A 57 3.56 0.27 -19.16
N TYR A 58 2.77 1.26 -19.60
CA TYR A 58 2.81 2.63 -19.08
C TYR A 58 4.23 3.23 -19.04
N LEU A 59 5.09 2.90 -20.02
CA LEU A 59 6.48 3.36 -20.07
C LEU A 59 7.29 2.96 -18.81
N GLY A 60 7.02 1.77 -18.30
CA GLY A 60 7.65 1.21 -17.11
C GLY A 60 7.07 1.68 -15.78
N LYS A 61 5.96 2.43 -15.81
CA LYS A 61 5.36 3.05 -14.62
C LYS A 61 4.22 2.25 -14.01
N GLY A 62 3.95 1.03 -14.49
CA GLY A 62 2.99 0.11 -13.89
C GLY A 62 3.26 -0.10 -12.40
N VAL A 63 2.22 -0.48 -11.65
CA VAL A 63 2.29 -0.74 -10.20
C VAL A 63 1.65 -2.07 -9.80
N GLN A 64 1.54 -3.02 -10.72
CA GLN A 64 0.99 -4.35 -10.43
C GLN A 64 1.80 -5.11 -9.37
N ASP A 65 3.11 -4.89 -9.32
CA ASP A 65 3.97 -5.44 -8.28
C ASP A 65 3.62 -4.91 -6.88
N ALA A 66 3.31 -3.62 -6.77
CA ALA A 66 2.88 -3.01 -5.52
C ALA A 66 1.47 -3.49 -5.13
N VAL A 67 0.57 -3.63 -6.11
CA VAL A 67 -0.78 -4.21 -5.87
C VAL A 67 -0.66 -5.63 -5.32
N ARG A 68 0.16 -6.49 -5.94
CA ARG A 68 0.42 -7.84 -5.43
C ARG A 68 1.04 -7.86 -4.05
N ALA A 69 1.97 -6.94 -3.76
CA ALA A 69 2.54 -6.83 -2.42
C ALA A 69 1.47 -6.55 -1.35
N VAL A 70 0.44 -5.76 -1.68
CA VAL A 70 -0.69 -5.55 -0.77
C VAL A 70 -1.48 -6.85 -0.57
N GLU A 71 -1.89 -7.51 -1.65
CA GLU A 71 -2.82 -8.66 -1.58
C GLU A 71 -2.16 -9.96 -1.09
N GLU A 72 -0.92 -10.21 -1.50
CA GLU A 72 -0.23 -11.49 -1.27
C GLU A 72 0.67 -11.49 -0.03
N GLU A 73 1.12 -10.31 0.43
CA GLU A 73 2.08 -10.20 1.54
C GLU A 73 1.56 -9.37 2.71
N ILE A 74 1.09 -8.14 2.46
CA ILE A 74 0.63 -7.24 3.53
C ILE A 74 -0.70 -7.73 4.11
N ALA A 75 -1.66 -8.11 3.26
CA ALA A 75 -2.97 -8.52 3.74
C ALA A 75 -2.90 -9.67 4.76
N PRO A 76 -2.23 -10.80 4.48
CA PRO A 76 -2.11 -11.89 5.46
C PRO A 76 -1.45 -11.50 6.79
N GLU A 77 -0.53 -10.53 6.78
CA GLU A 77 0.16 -10.05 7.99
C GLU A 77 -0.74 -9.19 8.88
N LEU A 78 -1.71 -8.48 8.28
CA LEU A 78 -2.55 -7.51 9.00
C LEU A 78 -3.94 -8.02 9.38
N LEU A 79 -4.40 -9.15 8.83
CA LEU A 79 -5.70 -9.72 9.19
C LEU A 79 -5.80 -9.99 10.69
N GLY A 80 -6.91 -9.56 11.30
CA GLY A 80 -7.16 -9.67 12.74
C GLY A 80 -6.42 -8.64 13.61
N LEU A 81 -5.65 -7.72 13.01
CA LEU A 81 -5.12 -6.58 13.77
C LEU A 81 -6.21 -5.53 13.97
N GLU A 82 -6.17 -4.88 15.13
CA GLU A 82 -7.07 -3.80 15.48
C GLU A 82 -6.77 -2.55 14.64
N ALA A 83 -7.73 -2.10 13.83
CA ALA A 83 -7.54 -0.96 12.94
C ALA A 83 -7.27 0.35 13.70
N SER A 84 -7.77 0.47 14.94
CA SER A 84 -7.51 1.63 15.77
C SER A 84 -6.09 1.73 16.34
N ASP A 85 -5.28 0.66 16.27
CA ASP A 85 -3.84 0.70 16.57
C ASP A 85 -3.01 0.99 15.32
N GLN A 86 -3.12 2.22 14.82
CA GLN A 86 -2.39 2.67 13.63
C GLN A 86 -0.87 2.41 13.73
N ARG A 87 -0.28 2.59 14.91
CA ARG A 87 1.16 2.37 15.10
C ARG A 87 1.52 0.89 15.02
N GLY A 88 0.69 0.01 15.57
CA GLY A 88 0.84 -1.43 15.43
C GLY A 88 0.80 -1.86 13.97
N VAL A 89 -0.20 -1.40 13.23
CA VAL A 89 -0.37 -1.67 11.78
C VAL A 89 0.83 -1.16 10.97
N ASP A 90 1.23 0.10 11.17
CA ASP A 90 2.39 0.68 10.46
C ASP A 90 3.68 -0.07 10.79
N THR A 91 3.89 -0.46 12.06
CA THR A 91 5.08 -1.20 12.50
C THR A 91 5.13 -2.59 11.86
N ALA A 92 4.01 -3.31 11.84
CA ALA A 92 3.93 -4.63 11.20
C ALA A 92 4.33 -4.56 9.72
N MET A 93 3.85 -3.56 8.97
CA MET A 93 4.25 -3.37 7.57
C MET A 93 5.72 -2.99 7.39
N LEU A 94 6.27 -2.17 8.29
CA LEU A 94 7.69 -1.78 8.24
C LEU A 94 8.61 -2.95 8.54
N ASP A 95 8.26 -3.75 9.55
CA ASP A 95 9.00 -4.95 9.94
C ASP A 95 8.89 -6.02 8.84
N LEU A 96 7.71 -6.16 8.22
CA LEU A 96 7.51 -7.04 7.07
C LEU A 96 8.38 -6.62 5.88
N ASP A 97 8.42 -5.34 5.52
CA ASP A 97 9.28 -4.85 4.42
C ASP A 97 10.77 -5.07 4.73
N ALA A 98 11.19 -4.80 5.96
CA ALA A 98 12.55 -4.98 6.48
C ALA A 98 13.64 -4.19 5.72
N THR A 99 13.29 -3.18 4.92
CA THR A 99 14.24 -2.28 4.28
C THR A 99 14.12 -0.85 4.81
N PRO A 100 15.24 -0.10 4.90
CA PRO A 100 15.19 1.26 5.46
C PRO A 100 14.36 2.24 4.62
N ASN A 101 14.13 1.94 3.34
CA ASN A 101 13.46 2.80 2.38
C ASN A 101 12.18 2.20 1.78
N LYS A 102 11.63 1.13 2.36
CA LYS A 102 10.36 0.51 1.91
C LYS A 102 10.43 -0.08 0.49
N SER A 103 11.61 -0.48 0.03
CA SER A 103 11.85 -0.85 -1.37
C SER A 103 11.42 -2.26 -1.72
N ARG A 104 11.16 -3.14 -0.75
CA ARG A 104 10.77 -4.54 -1.01
C ARG A 104 9.29 -4.64 -1.33
N LEU A 105 8.44 -4.10 -0.46
CA LEU A 105 6.98 -4.04 -0.66
C LEU A 105 6.58 -2.83 -1.52
N GLY A 106 7.31 -1.72 -1.40
CA GLY A 106 7.01 -0.46 -2.05
C GLY A 106 6.38 0.53 -1.08
N ALA A 107 6.93 1.74 -1.02
CA ALA A 107 6.41 2.83 -0.18
C ALA A 107 4.96 3.18 -0.52
N ASN A 108 4.58 3.05 -1.80
CA ASN A 108 3.21 3.23 -2.29
C ASN A 108 2.25 2.14 -1.81
N ALA A 109 2.70 0.88 -1.67
CA ALA A 109 1.87 -0.18 -1.09
C ALA A 109 1.62 0.09 0.41
N ILE A 110 2.70 0.32 1.16
CA ILE A 110 2.64 0.56 2.62
C ILE A 110 1.80 1.79 2.95
N LEU A 111 2.03 2.91 2.24
CA LEU A 111 1.27 4.14 2.48
C LEU A 111 -0.22 3.97 2.12
N GLY A 112 -0.53 3.23 1.05
CA GLY A 112 -1.92 2.97 0.64
C GLY A 112 -2.70 2.24 1.72
N VAL A 113 -2.11 1.18 2.27
CA VAL A 113 -2.71 0.42 3.38
C VAL A 113 -2.81 1.27 4.65
N SER A 114 -1.73 1.96 5.02
CA SER A 114 -1.68 2.83 6.21
C SER A 114 -2.80 3.87 6.21
N LEU A 115 -3.04 4.53 5.06
CA LEU A 115 -4.11 5.51 4.92
C LEU A 115 -5.49 4.88 4.85
N ALA A 116 -5.66 3.72 4.20
CA ALA A 116 -6.96 3.05 4.12
C ALA A 116 -7.44 2.60 5.50
N VAL A 117 -6.54 2.08 6.34
CA VAL A 117 -6.84 1.63 7.71
C VAL A 117 -7.21 2.80 8.63
N ALA A 118 -6.64 3.99 8.41
CA ALA A 118 -6.83 5.16 9.27
C ALA A 118 -8.16 5.91 9.05
N LEU A 119 -8.84 5.66 7.92
CA LEU A 119 -10.02 6.40 7.46
C LEU A 119 -11.32 5.79 7.97
#